data_AF-A0A4S4KNK9-F1
#
_entry.id   AF-A0A4S4KNK9-F1
#
_cell.length_a   1.000
_cell.length_b   1.000
_cell.length_c   1.000
_cell.angle_alpha   90.00
_cell.angle_beta   90.00
_cell.angle_gamma   90.00
#
_symmetry.space_group_name_H-M   'P 1'
#
loop_
_entity.id
_entity.type
_entity.pdbx_description
1 polymer ?
#
loop_
_entity_poly.entity_id
_entity_poly.type
_entity_poly.pdbx_seq_one_letter_code
_entity_poly.pdbx_strand_id
1 'polypeptide(L)'
;MLTYINDNFLHAPSTDLSREVIKFLVGTILAQATEVFFEKCTDEKKGNGLISKIAAQAAFMYNGLSEEVKEFMGKGIFDRNWVTIVQTKAKYFTSQSQYFRALADNAAGKHGDALVRFTVAEAAAKEANRTASSFASLFVTQMSPTLPPDAAPCLSDLTKAHLALCSEKKNEAQRENDLIYNSVLVPAETLPQIEKTVVASPITIQDVYGTPEVQKVIGTDMFVRLVPLSVHESASVYSEEKAKLVRGEVEKADEAEVEVKSALDSLGVKAGLVRFRAIAEGNVGGQVEIPVDVRRWREDITVMEQREPVEGLMAELNRLKANVQQELENVSRELDVESRECEAMRVKYDHLWTQAPSATLTKSIRQDLKSHYSALDAASASDQQVVTLWDSVKEEIGLLLSPEVEDVFRASTEKAGAGSENLLDLDVTSETKDEDERIQIAQLVDGIEERLGRLNKIARERNEVLKDLKEKVS
;
A
#
# COMPACT_ATOMS: atom_id res chain seq x y z
N MET A 1 -13.69 21.95 -4.14
CA MET A 1 -12.47 21.66 -4.94
C MET A 1 -11.24 22.43 -4.44
N LEU A 2 -11.21 23.77 -4.46
CA LEU A 2 -10.05 24.54 -3.99
C LEU A 2 -9.63 24.24 -2.54
N THR A 3 -10.59 24.04 -1.63
CA THR A 3 -10.30 23.61 -0.24
C THR A 3 -9.54 22.27 -0.20
N TYR A 4 -9.90 21.32 -1.07
CA TYR A 4 -9.20 20.03 -1.15
C TYR A 4 -7.76 20.21 -1.64
N ILE A 5 -7.53 21.08 -2.62
CA ILE A 5 -6.17 21.41 -3.09
C ILE A 5 -5.36 22.02 -1.94
N ASN A 6 -5.93 22.99 -1.22
CA ASN A 6 -5.27 23.64 -0.08
C ASN A 6 -4.82 22.67 1.02
N ASP A 7 -5.58 21.61 1.25
CA ASP A 7 -5.34 20.68 2.35
C ASP A 7 -4.42 19.51 1.94
N ASN A 8 -4.38 19.14 0.65
CA ASN A 8 -3.61 18.00 0.15
C ASN A 8 -2.34 18.39 -0.63
N PHE A 9 -2.25 19.62 -1.16
CA PHE A 9 -1.07 20.13 -1.87
C PHE A 9 -0.27 21.09 -0.98
N LEU A 10 0.49 20.53 -0.04
CA LEU A 10 1.35 21.30 0.88
C LEU A 10 2.56 21.94 0.18
N HIS A 11 3.03 21.35 -0.91
CA HIS A 11 4.13 21.86 -1.74
C HIS A 11 3.59 22.25 -3.11
N ALA A 12 3.12 23.48 -3.22
CA ALA A 12 2.60 24.01 -4.47
C ALA A 12 3.75 24.15 -5.49
N PRO A 13 3.61 23.59 -6.71
CA PRO A 13 4.63 23.71 -7.75
C PRO A 13 4.72 25.14 -8.33
N SER A 14 3.68 25.96 -8.09
CA SER A 14 3.51 27.31 -8.62
C SER A 14 2.80 28.21 -7.60
N THR A 15 2.98 29.52 -7.74
CA THR A 15 2.48 30.52 -6.79
C THR A 15 0.96 30.64 -6.76
N ASP A 16 0.29 30.34 -7.87
CA ASP A 16 -1.18 30.29 -8.00
C ASP A 16 -1.83 29.18 -7.16
N LEU A 17 -1.13 28.07 -6.93
CA LEU A 17 -1.56 26.95 -6.10
C LEU A 17 -1.06 27.05 -4.64
N SER A 18 -0.38 28.15 -4.28
CA SER A 18 0.05 28.36 -2.89
C SER A 18 -1.13 28.44 -1.94
N ARG A 19 -0.90 28.05 -0.68
CA ARG A 19 -1.93 27.97 0.35
C ARG A 19 -2.67 29.30 0.54
N GLU A 20 -1.91 30.38 0.55
CA GLU A 20 -2.41 31.74 0.74
C GLU A 20 -3.32 32.16 -0.42
N VAL A 21 -2.90 31.91 -1.66
CA VAL A 21 -3.67 32.26 -2.86
C VAL A 21 -4.94 31.42 -2.94
N ILE A 22 -4.85 30.11 -2.67
CA ILE A 22 -6.02 29.23 -2.68
C ILE A 22 -7.04 29.65 -1.61
N LYS A 23 -6.58 29.99 -0.40
CA LYS A 23 -7.46 30.49 0.67
C LYS A 23 -8.20 31.77 0.25
N PHE A 24 -7.50 32.70 -0.40
CA PHE A 24 -8.10 33.91 -0.94
C PHE A 24 -9.14 33.64 -2.03
N LEU A 25 -8.84 32.73 -2.96
CA LEU A 25 -9.77 32.31 -4.01
C LEU A 25 -11.01 31.62 -3.43
N VAL A 26 -10.85 30.76 -2.42
CA VAL A 26 -11.98 30.16 -1.68
C VAL A 26 -12.85 31.25 -1.06
N GLY A 27 -12.25 32.24 -0.37
CA GLY A 27 -12.97 33.36 0.20
C GLY A 27 -13.73 34.16 -0.85
N THR A 28 -13.10 34.43 -1.99
CA THR A 28 -13.71 35.17 -3.12
C THR A 28 -14.91 34.43 -3.70
N ILE A 29 -14.80 33.12 -3.93
CA ILE A 29 -15.90 32.31 -4.47
C ILE A 29 -17.05 32.21 -3.47
N LEU A 30 -16.78 32.04 -2.17
CA LEU A 30 -17.83 32.04 -1.16
C LEU A 30 -18.53 33.40 -1.05
N ALA A 31 -17.79 34.50 -1.22
CA ALA A 31 -18.36 35.84 -1.24
C ALA A 31 -19.32 35.99 -2.43
N GLN A 32 -18.88 35.62 -3.65
CA GLN A 32 -19.70 35.62 -4.86
C GLN A 32 -20.93 34.70 -4.74
N ALA A 33 -20.79 33.52 -4.15
CA ALA A 33 -21.93 32.63 -3.89
C ALA A 33 -22.96 33.28 -2.95
N THR A 34 -22.49 34.06 -1.97
CA THR A 34 -23.36 34.85 -1.08
C THR A 34 -24.05 35.99 -1.85
N GLU A 35 -23.37 36.62 -2.82
CA GLU A 35 -23.99 37.63 -3.71
C GLU A 35 -25.14 37.02 -4.52
N VAL A 36 -24.90 35.87 -5.15
CA VAL A 36 -25.93 35.17 -5.95
C VAL A 36 -27.14 34.81 -5.09
N PHE A 37 -26.92 34.35 -3.85
CA PHE A 37 -28.01 34.06 -2.93
C PHE A 37 -28.75 35.33 -2.47
N PHE A 38 -28.05 36.44 -2.30
CA PHE A 38 -28.65 37.75 -2.03
C PHE A 38 -29.54 38.23 -3.19
N GLU A 39 -29.06 38.13 -4.43
CA GLU A 39 -29.84 38.50 -5.63
C GLU A 39 -31.11 37.66 -5.72
N LYS A 40 -30.98 36.34 -5.56
CA LYS A 40 -32.13 35.43 -5.51
C LYS A 40 -33.14 35.81 -4.43
N CYS A 41 -32.69 36.14 -3.21
CA CYS A 41 -33.59 36.55 -2.13
C CYS A 41 -34.30 37.87 -2.42
N THR A 42 -33.63 38.77 -3.14
CA THR A 42 -34.18 40.06 -3.56
C THR A 42 -35.23 39.88 -4.65
N ASP A 43 -34.97 39.04 -5.65
CA ASP A 43 -35.90 38.70 -6.73
C ASP A 43 -37.14 37.97 -6.21
N GLU A 44 -36.97 37.05 -5.26
CA GLU A 44 -38.08 36.37 -4.58
C GLU A 44 -38.80 37.25 -3.55
N LYS A 45 -38.40 38.52 -3.40
CA LYS A 45 -38.98 39.51 -2.47
C LYS A 45 -39.09 38.99 -1.04
N LYS A 46 -38.04 38.32 -0.55
CA LYS A 46 -37.97 37.88 0.86
C LYS A 46 -37.98 39.10 1.80
N GLY A 47 -38.21 38.87 3.08
CA GLY A 47 -38.24 39.95 4.07
C GLY A 47 -36.94 40.75 4.10
N ASN A 48 -37.04 42.09 4.04
CA ASN A 48 -35.91 43.02 4.05
C ASN A 48 -34.93 42.79 5.22
N GLY A 49 -35.45 42.34 6.37
CA GLY A 49 -34.62 41.96 7.51
C GLY A 49 -33.64 40.83 7.18
N LEU A 50 -34.08 39.75 6.52
CA LEU A 50 -33.21 38.66 6.10
C LEU A 50 -32.20 39.11 5.04
N ILE A 51 -32.67 39.85 4.02
CA ILE A 51 -31.83 40.36 2.94
C ILE A 51 -30.69 41.23 3.51
N SER A 52 -30.98 42.08 4.51
CA SER A 52 -29.97 42.91 5.17
C SER A 52 -28.86 42.07 5.83
N LYS A 53 -29.19 40.93 6.44
CA LYS A 53 -28.22 40.04 7.10
C LYS A 53 -27.33 39.30 6.11
N ILE A 54 -27.88 38.92 4.96
CA ILE A 54 -27.13 38.28 3.87
C ILE A 54 -26.17 39.31 3.24
N ALA A 55 -26.66 40.52 2.94
CA ALA A 55 -25.81 41.60 2.44
C ALA A 55 -24.70 41.98 3.43
N ALA A 56 -24.99 41.99 4.74
CA ALA A 56 -23.98 42.23 5.77
C ALA A 56 -22.90 41.13 5.80
N GLN A 57 -23.28 39.87 5.55
CA GLN A 57 -22.32 38.77 5.41
C GLN A 57 -21.45 38.96 4.16
N ALA A 58 -22.03 39.28 3.00
CA ALA A 58 -21.25 39.56 1.77
C ALA A 58 -20.27 40.72 1.97
N ALA A 59 -20.73 41.82 2.59
CA ALA A 59 -19.89 42.97 2.92
C ALA A 59 -18.73 42.58 3.84
N PHE A 60 -18.98 41.77 4.87
CA PHE A 60 -17.94 41.29 5.78
C PHE A 60 -16.87 40.47 5.05
N MET A 61 -17.28 39.57 4.16
CA MET A 61 -16.37 38.73 3.39
C MET A 61 -15.49 39.56 2.44
N TYR A 62 -16.08 40.49 1.65
CA TYR A 62 -15.30 41.36 0.78
C TYR A 62 -14.37 42.33 1.52
N ASN A 63 -14.78 42.83 2.69
CA ASN A 63 -13.90 43.64 3.53
C ASN A 63 -12.69 42.83 4.03
N GLY A 64 -12.89 41.57 4.44
CA GLY A 64 -11.78 40.68 4.82
C GLY A 64 -10.80 40.45 3.67
N LEU A 65 -11.30 40.28 2.45
CA LEU A 65 -10.49 40.07 1.25
C LEU A 65 -9.77 41.34 0.74
N SER A 66 -10.16 42.53 1.21
CA SER A 66 -9.66 43.81 0.67
C SER A 66 -8.21 44.11 1.00
N GLU A 67 -7.69 43.62 2.12
CA GLU A 67 -6.26 43.75 2.46
C GLU A 67 -5.42 42.65 1.79
N GLU A 68 -5.93 41.42 1.77
CA GLU A 68 -5.26 40.28 1.11
C GLU A 68 -5.04 40.54 -0.39
N VAL A 69 -6.05 41.07 -1.10
CA VAL A 69 -5.92 41.39 -2.53
C VAL A 69 -4.88 42.48 -2.81
N LYS A 70 -4.69 43.45 -1.90
CA LYS A 70 -3.63 44.47 -2.04
C LYS A 70 -2.25 43.86 -1.87
N GLU A 71 -2.09 42.98 -0.89
CA GLU A 71 -0.83 42.27 -0.65
C GLU A 71 -0.45 41.44 -1.87
N PHE A 72 -1.40 40.66 -2.40
CA PHE A 72 -1.14 39.85 -3.59
C PHE A 72 -0.89 40.66 -4.86
N MET A 73 -1.52 41.85 -4.98
CA MET A 73 -1.19 42.80 -6.04
C MET A 73 0.24 43.32 -5.92
N GLY A 74 0.70 43.64 -4.70
CA GLY A 74 2.11 43.99 -4.45
C GLY A 74 3.10 42.89 -4.80
N LYS A 75 2.68 41.62 -4.73
CA LYS A 75 3.45 40.44 -5.15
C LYS A 75 3.33 40.11 -6.63
N GLY A 76 2.53 40.86 -7.40
CA GLY A 76 2.31 40.62 -8.83
C GLY A 76 1.45 39.39 -9.15
N ILE A 77 0.70 38.85 -8.18
CA ILE A 77 -0.16 37.67 -8.36
C ILE A 77 -1.51 38.07 -8.96
N PHE A 78 -2.10 39.17 -8.46
CA PHE A 78 -3.31 39.77 -9.02
C PHE A 78 -3.01 41.15 -9.57
N ASP A 79 -3.72 41.55 -10.63
CA ASP A 79 -3.64 42.91 -11.13
C ASP A 79 -4.42 43.91 -10.23
N ARG A 80 -4.19 45.21 -10.46
CA ARG A 80 -4.81 46.30 -9.70
C ARG A 80 -6.34 46.33 -9.83
N ASN A 81 -6.91 45.79 -10.90
CA ASN A 81 -8.35 45.82 -11.13
C ASN A 81 -9.09 44.91 -10.15
N TRP A 82 -8.49 43.78 -9.77
CA TRP A 82 -9.04 42.93 -8.69
C TRP A 82 -9.18 43.66 -7.36
N VAL A 83 -8.18 44.46 -6.98
CA VAL A 83 -8.25 45.30 -5.77
C VAL A 83 -9.46 46.23 -5.84
N THR A 84 -9.69 46.83 -7.01
CA THR A 84 -10.73 47.82 -7.24
C THR A 84 -12.12 47.16 -7.21
N ILE A 85 -12.28 45.99 -7.82
CA ILE A 85 -13.53 45.21 -7.81
C ILE A 85 -13.89 44.77 -6.38
N VAL A 86 -12.95 44.17 -5.66
CA VAL A 86 -13.17 43.68 -4.29
C VAL A 86 -13.57 44.84 -3.35
N GLN A 87 -12.87 45.97 -3.41
CA GLN A 87 -13.17 47.14 -2.59
C GLN A 87 -14.51 47.78 -2.96
N THR A 88 -14.81 47.87 -4.27
CA THR A 88 -16.10 48.39 -4.74
C THR A 88 -17.25 47.52 -4.24
N LYS A 89 -17.14 46.19 -4.37
CA LYS A 89 -18.13 45.24 -3.86
C LYS A 89 -18.26 45.31 -2.34
N ALA A 90 -17.17 45.47 -1.59
CA ALA A 90 -17.21 45.66 -0.14
C ALA A 90 -18.08 46.87 0.26
N LYS A 91 -17.88 48.02 -0.40
CA LYS A 91 -18.66 49.25 -0.16
C LYS A 91 -20.10 49.13 -0.65
N TYR A 92 -20.30 48.52 -1.80
CA TYR A 92 -21.62 48.26 -2.37
C TYR A 92 -22.48 47.40 -1.45
N PHE A 93 -21.98 46.25 -0.99
CA PHE A 93 -22.73 45.38 -0.07
C PHE A 93 -22.89 45.98 1.33
N THR A 94 -21.94 46.82 1.77
CA THR A 94 -22.12 47.61 2.99
C THR A 94 -23.33 48.54 2.83
N SER A 95 -23.44 49.24 1.70
CA SER A 95 -24.61 50.08 1.39
C SER A 95 -25.90 49.26 1.31
N GLN A 96 -25.89 48.13 0.59
CA GLN A 96 -27.06 47.25 0.48
C GLN A 96 -27.55 46.77 1.83
N SER A 97 -26.65 46.35 2.72
CA SER A 97 -27.02 45.90 4.07
C SER A 97 -27.75 46.99 4.86
N GLN A 98 -27.26 48.23 4.81
CA GLN A 98 -27.85 49.37 5.49
C GLN A 98 -29.17 49.79 4.83
N TYR A 99 -29.26 49.75 3.50
CA TYR A 99 -30.47 50.07 2.75
C TYR A 99 -31.63 49.13 3.09
N PHE A 100 -31.40 47.81 3.01
CA PHE A 100 -32.44 46.83 3.35
C PHE A 100 -32.78 46.85 4.83
N ARG A 101 -31.81 47.12 5.70
CA ARG A 101 -32.09 47.30 7.13
C ARG A 101 -32.94 48.53 7.39
N ALA A 102 -32.64 49.65 6.73
CA ALA A 102 -33.42 50.88 6.83
C ALA A 102 -34.87 50.67 6.37
N LEU A 103 -35.10 49.93 5.28
CA LEU A 103 -36.45 49.56 4.84
C LEU A 103 -37.20 48.74 5.89
N ALA A 104 -36.52 47.81 6.57
CA ALA A 104 -37.12 47.01 7.64
C ALA A 104 -37.43 47.86 8.89
N ASP A 105 -36.52 48.72 9.30
CA ASP A 105 -36.71 49.62 10.46
C ASP A 105 -37.81 50.66 10.16
N ASN A 106 -37.91 51.16 8.92
CA ASN A 106 -38.99 52.05 8.47
C ASN A 106 -40.37 51.38 8.53
N ALA A 107 -40.47 50.13 8.07
CA ALA A 107 -41.69 49.34 8.17
C ALA A 107 -42.08 49.01 9.63
N ALA A 108 -41.11 48.99 10.54
CA ALA A 108 -41.32 48.80 11.98
C ALA A 108 -41.64 50.10 12.74
N GLY A 109 -41.81 51.23 12.04
CA GLY A 109 -42.13 52.54 12.64
C GLY A 109 -40.93 53.28 13.25
N LYS A 110 -39.70 52.79 13.04
CA LYS A 110 -38.47 53.43 13.53
C LYS A 110 -37.89 54.39 12.48
N HIS A 111 -38.65 55.42 12.15
CA HIS A 111 -38.34 56.33 11.04
C HIS A 111 -37.02 57.11 11.25
N GLY A 112 -36.70 57.50 12.49
CA GLY A 112 -35.43 58.16 12.82
C GLY A 112 -34.21 57.27 12.53
N ASP A 113 -34.20 56.04 13.06
CA ASP A 113 -33.15 55.05 12.82
C ASP A 113 -33.01 54.72 11.32
N ALA A 114 -34.15 54.56 10.63
CA ALA A 114 -34.20 54.28 9.20
C ALA A 114 -33.54 55.40 8.37
N LEU A 115 -33.82 56.67 8.67
CA LEU A 115 -33.23 57.82 7.97
C LEU A 115 -31.71 57.90 8.18
N VAL A 116 -31.22 57.62 9.39
CA VAL A 116 -29.78 57.56 9.67
C VAL A 116 -29.14 56.42 8.87
N ARG A 117 -29.76 55.23 8.84
CA ARG A 117 -29.28 54.10 8.03
C ARG A 117 -29.29 54.40 6.54
N PHE A 118 -30.33 55.06 6.01
CA PHE A 118 -30.36 55.49 4.61
C PHE A 118 -29.24 56.47 4.28
N THR A 119 -28.90 57.38 5.20
CA THR A 119 -27.78 58.31 5.04
C THR A 119 -26.44 57.57 4.99
N VAL A 120 -26.24 56.58 5.87
CA VAL A 120 -25.05 55.71 5.85
C VAL A 120 -24.99 54.87 4.56
N ALA A 121 -26.12 54.33 4.12
CA ALA A 121 -26.23 53.58 2.87
C ALA A 121 -25.86 54.45 1.66
N GLU A 122 -26.37 55.68 1.58
CA GLU A 122 -26.06 56.62 0.50
C GLU A 122 -24.56 56.99 0.49
N ALA A 123 -23.96 57.26 1.65
CA ALA A 123 -22.53 57.57 1.74
C ALA A 123 -21.66 56.42 1.22
N ALA A 124 -21.97 55.18 1.61
CA ALA A 124 -21.28 53.99 1.12
C ALA A 124 -21.53 53.74 -0.39
N ALA A 125 -22.74 53.98 -0.89
CA ALA A 125 -23.08 53.88 -2.31
C ALA A 125 -22.31 54.91 -3.16
N LYS A 126 -22.17 56.15 -2.66
CA LYS A 126 -21.36 57.21 -3.33
C LYS A 126 -19.91 56.79 -3.46
N GLU A 127 -19.33 56.22 -2.41
CA GLU A 127 -17.96 55.74 -2.43
C GLU A 127 -17.78 54.57 -3.40
N ALA A 128 -18.70 53.60 -3.40
CA ALA A 128 -18.70 52.48 -4.34
C ALA A 128 -18.80 52.96 -5.80
N ASN A 129 -19.76 53.84 -6.10
CA ASN A 129 -19.97 54.38 -7.44
C ASN A 129 -18.77 55.21 -7.93
N ARG A 130 -18.14 55.99 -7.05
CA ARG A 130 -16.92 56.74 -7.39
C ARG A 130 -15.81 55.79 -7.84
N THR A 131 -15.55 54.74 -7.07
CA THR A 131 -14.52 53.75 -7.38
C THR A 131 -14.85 52.96 -8.65
N ALA A 132 -16.12 52.57 -8.84
CA ALA A 132 -16.60 51.90 -10.04
C ALA A 132 -16.49 52.77 -11.31
N SER A 133 -16.79 54.07 -11.19
CA SER A 133 -16.69 55.02 -12.31
C SER A 133 -15.23 55.23 -12.72
N SER A 134 -14.33 55.38 -11.74
CA SER A 134 -12.88 55.43 -11.99
C SER A 134 -12.39 54.14 -12.65
N PHE A 135 -12.85 52.99 -12.19
CA PHE A 135 -12.54 51.69 -12.80
C PHE A 135 -12.98 51.63 -14.26
N ALA A 136 -14.23 52.02 -14.55
CA ALA A 136 -14.75 52.01 -15.91
C ALA A 136 -13.97 52.90 -16.88
N SER A 137 -13.39 54.01 -16.39
CA SER A 137 -12.55 54.89 -17.22
C SER A 137 -11.14 54.35 -17.51
N LEU A 138 -10.61 53.49 -16.63
CA LEU A 138 -9.23 53.00 -16.69
C LEU A 138 -9.11 51.54 -17.15
N PHE A 139 -10.22 50.81 -17.17
CA PHE A 139 -10.23 49.40 -17.50
C PHE A 139 -9.97 49.17 -18.99
N VAL A 140 -8.91 48.41 -19.28
CA VAL A 140 -8.56 47.96 -20.62
C VAL A 140 -8.49 46.44 -20.58
N THR A 141 -9.38 45.75 -21.30
CA THR A 141 -9.50 44.28 -21.29
C THR A 141 -8.18 43.58 -21.58
N GLN A 142 -7.36 44.13 -22.49
CA GLN A 142 -6.05 43.57 -22.86
C GLN A 142 -5.05 43.53 -21.68
N MET A 143 -5.23 44.40 -20.67
CA MET A 143 -4.34 44.48 -19.50
C MET A 143 -4.84 43.65 -18.32
N SER A 144 -5.99 42.96 -18.45
CA SER A 144 -6.56 42.12 -17.39
C SER A 144 -7.29 40.92 -17.99
N PRO A 145 -6.55 39.91 -18.48
CA PRO A 145 -7.14 38.73 -19.11
C PRO A 145 -7.96 37.86 -18.13
N THR A 146 -7.85 38.09 -16.82
CA THR A 146 -8.53 37.34 -15.76
C THR A 146 -9.94 37.86 -15.45
N LEU A 147 -10.34 39.00 -16.04
CA LEU A 147 -11.64 39.63 -15.84
C LEU A 147 -12.43 39.64 -17.15
N PRO A 148 -13.77 39.45 -17.10
CA PRO A 148 -14.58 39.48 -18.30
C PRO A 148 -14.66 40.91 -18.87
N PRO A 149 -14.88 41.07 -20.19
CA PRO A 149 -14.83 42.37 -20.86
C PRO A 149 -15.92 43.34 -20.39
N ASP A 150 -17.01 42.82 -19.83
CA ASP A 150 -18.16 43.56 -19.31
C ASP A 150 -18.05 43.89 -17.80
N ALA A 151 -16.95 43.51 -17.12
CA ALA A 151 -16.78 43.74 -15.69
C ALA A 151 -16.92 45.22 -15.29
N ALA A 152 -16.28 46.11 -16.06
CA ALA A 152 -16.31 47.55 -15.84
C ALA A 152 -17.70 48.18 -16.03
N PRO A 153 -18.38 48.02 -17.19
CA PRO A 153 -19.72 48.58 -17.37
C PRO A 153 -20.73 48.00 -16.40
N CYS A 154 -20.72 46.69 -16.15
CA CYS A 154 -21.67 46.06 -15.21
C CYS A 154 -21.52 46.61 -13.78
N LEU A 155 -20.29 46.75 -13.29
CA LEU A 155 -20.04 47.28 -11.94
C LEU A 155 -20.43 48.75 -11.81
N SER A 156 -20.17 49.55 -12.85
CA SER A 156 -20.57 50.95 -12.91
C SER A 156 -22.10 51.09 -12.91
N ASP A 157 -22.81 50.35 -13.75
CA ASP A 157 -24.26 50.42 -13.85
C ASP A 157 -24.94 49.94 -12.55
N LEU A 158 -24.43 48.87 -11.95
CA LEU A 158 -24.93 48.33 -10.69
C LEU A 158 -24.81 49.35 -9.53
N THR A 159 -23.65 49.97 -9.38
CA THR A 159 -23.41 50.95 -8.31
C THR A 159 -24.16 52.26 -8.54
N LYS A 160 -24.29 52.69 -9.81
CA LYS A 160 -25.07 53.88 -10.19
C LYS A 160 -26.56 53.70 -9.93
N ALA A 161 -27.13 52.56 -10.31
CA ALA A 161 -28.54 52.26 -10.07
C ALA A 161 -28.85 52.22 -8.56
N HIS A 162 -27.98 51.57 -7.78
CA HIS A 162 -28.13 51.49 -6.33
C HIS A 162 -27.98 52.84 -5.63
N LEU A 163 -27.05 53.69 -6.10
CA LEU A 163 -26.90 55.06 -5.58
C LEU A 163 -28.17 55.89 -5.81
N ALA A 164 -28.75 55.82 -7.01
CA ALA A 164 -29.99 56.53 -7.32
C ALA A 164 -31.13 56.09 -6.37
N LEU A 165 -31.28 54.78 -6.16
CA LEU A 165 -32.27 54.21 -5.26
C LEU A 165 -32.07 54.66 -3.80
N CYS A 166 -30.83 54.65 -3.31
CA CYS A 166 -30.52 55.12 -1.95
C CYS A 166 -30.81 56.61 -1.77
N SER A 167 -30.41 57.45 -2.74
CA SER A 167 -30.67 58.89 -2.68
C SER A 167 -32.16 59.21 -2.73
N GLU A 168 -32.94 58.51 -3.56
CA GLU A 168 -34.40 58.65 -3.62
C GLU A 168 -35.04 58.31 -2.27
N LYS A 169 -34.75 57.12 -1.73
CA LYS A 169 -35.32 56.68 -0.44
C LYS A 169 -34.89 57.52 0.75
N LYS A 170 -33.65 58.00 0.76
CA LYS A 170 -33.17 58.93 1.79
C LYS A 170 -33.92 60.26 1.73
N ASN A 171 -34.16 60.80 0.54
CA ASN A 171 -34.88 62.07 0.38
C ASN A 171 -36.38 61.94 0.70
N GLU A 172 -36.99 60.79 0.36
CA GLU A 172 -38.36 60.44 0.76
C GLU A 172 -38.48 60.37 2.29
N ALA A 173 -37.65 59.55 2.95
CA ALA A 173 -37.64 59.40 4.40
C ALA A 173 -37.33 60.71 5.14
N GLN A 174 -36.43 61.54 4.60
CA GLN A 174 -36.15 62.88 5.15
C GLN A 174 -37.41 63.75 5.12
N ARG A 175 -38.07 63.83 3.96
CA ARG A 175 -39.28 64.63 3.80
C ARG A 175 -40.40 64.18 4.73
N GLU A 176 -40.62 62.87 4.84
CA GLU A 176 -41.63 62.31 5.74
C GLU A 176 -41.28 62.55 7.21
N ASN A 177 -40.01 62.43 7.59
CA ASN A 177 -39.60 62.73 8.96
C ASN A 177 -39.76 64.21 9.30
N ASP A 178 -39.48 65.12 8.36
CA ASP A 178 -39.61 66.56 8.60
C ASP A 178 -41.08 67.02 8.66
N LEU A 179 -41.98 66.37 7.90
CA LEU A 179 -43.39 66.76 7.77
C LEU A 179 -44.36 65.99 8.67
N ILE A 180 -44.07 64.72 8.99
CA ILE A 180 -45.03 63.79 9.62
C ILE A 180 -44.51 63.26 10.95
N TYR A 181 -43.33 62.62 10.94
CA TYR A 181 -42.91 61.82 12.09
C TYR A 181 -42.12 62.59 13.16
N ASN A 182 -41.34 63.59 12.75
CA ASN A 182 -40.45 64.38 13.60
C ASN A 182 -39.62 63.52 14.57
N SER A 183 -39.16 62.36 14.12
CA SER A 183 -38.40 61.43 14.95
C SER A 183 -36.98 61.97 15.20
N VAL A 184 -36.48 61.75 16.40
CA VAL A 184 -35.11 62.14 16.79
C VAL A 184 -34.10 61.26 16.05
N LEU A 185 -33.08 61.89 15.47
CA LEU A 185 -32.00 61.19 14.78
C LEU A 185 -30.91 60.81 15.77
N VAL A 186 -30.67 59.51 15.90
CA VAL A 186 -29.56 58.98 16.70
C VAL A 186 -28.24 58.97 15.89
N PRO A 187 -27.08 59.15 16.52
CA PRO A 187 -25.79 59.00 15.84
C PRO A 187 -25.63 57.61 15.24
N ALA A 188 -25.02 57.52 14.05
CA ALA A 188 -24.86 56.25 13.32
C ALA A 188 -24.14 55.15 14.13
N GLU A 189 -23.27 55.53 15.07
CA GLU A 189 -22.51 54.61 15.94
C GLU A 189 -23.38 53.94 17.00
N THR A 190 -24.50 54.55 17.37
CA THR A 190 -25.42 54.01 18.39
C THR A 190 -26.43 53.03 17.80
N LEU A 191 -26.48 52.91 16.47
CA LEU A 191 -27.37 51.99 15.79
C LEU A 191 -26.94 50.53 16.04
N PRO A 192 -27.89 49.60 16.24
CA PRO A 192 -27.58 48.18 16.34
C PRO A 192 -26.84 47.69 15.10
N GLN A 193 -25.76 46.92 15.31
CA GLN A 193 -25.07 46.26 14.22
C GLN A 193 -26.01 45.25 13.53
N ILE A 194 -25.87 45.15 12.20
CA ILE A 194 -26.65 44.20 11.42
C ILE A 194 -26.05 42.81 11.63
N GLU A 195 -26.87 41.88 12.13
CA GLU A 195 -26.48 40.48 12.27
C GLU A 195 -26.08 39.90 10.91
N LYS A 196 -25.09 39.01 10.91
CA LYS A 196 -24.59 38.37 9.69
C LYS A 196 -25.15 36.96 9.60
N THR A 197 -25.61 36.56 8.41
CA THR A 197 -26.11 35.20 8.17
C THR A 197 -25.25 34.51 7.12
N VAL A 198 -24.59 33.43 7.51
CA VAL A 198 -23.83 32.58 6.59
C VAL A 198 -24.81 31.73 5.78
N VAL A 199 -24.75 31.85 4.45
CA VAL A 199 -25.66 31.17 3.51
C VAL A 199 -24.94 30.22 2.55
N ALA A 200 -23.61 30.25 2.52
CA ALA A 200 -22.79 29.43 1.66
C ALA A 200 -21.67 28.77 2.47
N SER A 201 -21.43 27.49 2.19
CA SER A 201 -20.32 26.71 2.73
C SER A 201 -19.57 26.02 1.59
N PRO A 202 -18.25 25.81 1.72
CA PRO A 202 -17.50 25.02 0.74
C PRO A 202 -18.07 23.61 0.61
N ILE A 203 -18.28 23.17 -0.63
CA ILE A 203 -18.68 21.79 -0.93
C ILE A 203 -17.42 20.92 -0.98
N THR A 204 -17.43 19.79 -0.29
CA THR A 204 -16.29 18.87 -0.28
C THR A 204 -16.16 18.16 -1.62
N ILE A 205 -14.96 17.68 -1.94
CA ILE A 205 -14.73 16.99 -3.22
C ILE A 205 -15.50 15.67 -3.29
N GLN A 206 -15.68 15.00 -2.15
CA GLN A 206 -16.43 13.74 -2.05
C GLN A 206 -17.90 13.94 -2.40
N ASP A 207 -18.51 15.04 -1.92
CA ASP A 207 -19.90 15.37 -2.25
C ASP A 207 -20.09 15.67 -3.74
N VAL A 208 -19.10 16.33 -4.35
CA VAL A 208 -19.13 16.61 -5.80
C VAL A 208 -19.09 15.32 -6.61
N TYR A 209 -18.15 14.41 -6.30
CA TYR A 209 -18.05 13.12 -7.01
C TYR A 209 -19.14 12.11 -6.64
N GLY A 210 -19.80 12.30 -5.49
CA GLY A 210 -20.98 11.54 -5.09
C GLY A 210 -22.27 11.96 -5.81
N THR A 211 -22.26 13.10 -6.51
CA THR A 211 -23.45 13.61 -7.20
C THR A 211 -23.78 12.75 -8.43
N PRO A 212 -25.03 12.26 -8.59
CA PRO A 212 -25.40 11.35 -9.68
C PRO A 212 -25.15 11.91 -11.08
N GLU A 213 -25.26 13.22 -11.29
CA GLU A 213 -24.93 13.83 -12.59
C GLU A 213 -23.44 13.72 -12.92
N VAL A 214 -22.58 13.90 -11.93
CA VAL A 214 -21.12 13.82 -12.09
C VAL A 214 -20.70 12.37 -12.37
N GLN A 215 -21.29 11.40 -11.68
CA GLN A 215 -21.02 9.97 -11.95
C GLN A 215 -21.45 9.54 -13.36
N LYS A 216 -22.55 10.10 -13.90
CA LYS A 216 -22.97 9.83 -15.29
C LYS A 216 -21.96 10.32 -16.32
N VAL A 217 -21.24 11.41 -16.03
CA VAL A 217 -20.24 11.99 -16.93
C VAL A 217 -18.90 11.24 -16.83
N ILE A 218 -18.49 10.87 -15.61
CA ILE A 218 -17.19 10.21 -15.37
C ILE A 218 -17.24 8.73 -15.77
N GLY A 219 -18.42 8.10 -15.66
CA GLY A 219 -18.58 6.69 -15.95
C GLY A 219 -18.09 5.78 -14.82
N THR A 220 -18.10 4.48 -15.07
CA THR A 220 -17.60 3.47 -14.13
C THR A 220 -16.09 3.47 -14.08
N ASP A 221 -15.51 3.22 -12.89
CA ASP A 221 -14.08 3.06 -12.72
C ASP A 221 -13.51 1.97 -13.66
N MET A 222 -12.54 2.35 -14.49
CA MET A 222 -11.87 1.46 -15.44
C MET A 222 -11.00 0.41 -14.74
N PHE A 223 -10.62 0.65 -13.49
CA PHE A 223 -9.68 -0.17 -12.73
C PHE A 223 -10.34 -0.91 -11.56
N VAL A 224 -11.65 -1.19 -11.63
CA VAL A 224 -12.37 -1.92 -10.57
C VAL A 224 -11.76 -3.30 -10.24
N ARG A 225 -11.01 -3.90 -11.17
CA ARG A 225 -10.29 -5.17 -10.98
C ARG A 225 -8.83 -5.00 -10.55
N LEU A 226 -8.31 -3.77 -10.56
CA LEU A 226 -6.94 -3.49 -10.16
C LEU A 226 -6.85 -3.54 -8.65
N VAL A 227 -6.10 -4.50 -8.14
CA VAL A 227 -5.82 -4.62 -6.71
C VAL A 227 -4.77 -3.56 -6.35
N PRO A 228 -5.00 -2.74 -5.30
CA PRO A 228 -4.03 -1.74 -4.87
C PRO A 228 -2.67 -2.35 -4.51
N LEU A 229 -1.58 -1.64 -4.81
CA LEU A 229 -0.22 -2.12 -4.52
C LEU A 229 -0.02 -2.40 -3.03
N SER A 230 -0.61 -1.60 -2.14
CA SER A 230 -0.57 -1.82 -0.69
C SER A 230 -1.14 -3.17 -0.27
N VAL A 231 -2.15 -3.67 -0.99
CA VAL A 231 -2.72 -5.00 -0.77
C VAL A 231 -1.78 -6.08 -1.30
N HIS A 232 -1.14 -5.86 -2.45
CA HIS A 232 -0.11 -6.77 -2.96
C HIS A 232 1.11 -6.88 -2.02
N GLU A 233 1.62 -5.75 -1.52
CA GLU A 233 2.71 -5.71 -0.55
C GLU A 233 2.31 -6.44 0.75
N SER A 234 1.12 -6.12 1.28
CA SER A 234 0.61 -6.78 2.48
C SER A 234 0.39 -8.28 2.28
N ALA A 235 -0.12 -8.69 1.11
CA ALA A 235 -0.29 -10.11 0.77
C ALA A 235 1.05 -10.83 0.61
N SER A 236 2.07 -10.16 0.03
CA SER A 236 3.43 -10.69 -0.07
C SER A 236 4.05 -10.86 1.31
N VAL A 237 3.90 -9.88 2.21
CA VAL A 237 4.37 -9.97 3.60
C VAL A 237 3.64 -11.10 4.33
N TYR A 238 2.33 -11.21 4.16
CA TYR A 238 1.55 -12.30 4.75
C TYR A 238 2.02 -13.67 4.24
N SER A 239 2.28 -13.81 2.93
CA SER A 239 2.80 -15.05 2.35
C SER A 239 4.18 -15.42 2.91
N GLU A 240 5.05 -14.43 3.14
CA GLU A 240 6.37 -14.66 3.75
C GLU A 240 6.26 -15.09 5.22
N GLU A 241 5.42 -14.43 6.02
CA GLU A 241 5.19 -14.84 7.41
C GLU A 241 4.55 -16.24 7.49
N LYS A 242 3.68 -16.59 6.55
CA LYS A 242 3.09 -17.94 6.41
C LYS A 242 4.18 -18.98 6.12
N ALA A 243 5.09 -18.68 5.17
CA ALA A 243 6.21 -19.55 4.83
C ALA A 243 7.21 -19.69 5.99
N LYS A 244 7.51 -18.59 6.68
CA LYS A 244 8.36 -18.57 7.87
C LYS A 244 7.81 -19.42 9.01
N LEU A 245 6.50 -19.36 9.26
CA LEU A 245 5.83 -20.21 10.24
C LEU A 245 6.00 -21.69 9.88
N VAL A 246 5.75 -22.07 8.62
CA VAL A 246 5.93 -23.46 8.17
C VAL A 246 7.37 -23.90 8.28
N ARG A 247 8.35 -23.08 7.88
CA ARG A 247 9.78 -23.40 8.04
C ARG A 247 10.13 -23.64 9.51
N GLY A 248 9.70 -22.75 10.41
CA GLY A 248 9.97 -22.90 11.84
C GLY A 248 9.35 -24.15 12.46
N GLU A 249 8.13 -24.54 12.05
CA GLU A 249 7.52 -25.79 12.54
C GLU A 249 8.14 -27.05 11.93
N VAL A 250 8.64 -26.97 10.68
CA VAL A 250 9.42 -28.06 10.06
C VAL A 250 10.76 -28.24 10.79
N GLU A 251 11.49 -27.15 11.03
CA GLU A 251 12.76 -27.18 11.76
C GLU A 251 12.60 -27.80 13.16
N LYS A 252 11.57 -27.39 13.93
CA LYS A 252 11.29 -28.01 15.24
C LYS A 252 10.96 -29.50 15.15
N ALA A 253 10.23 -29.92 14.11
CA ALA A 253 9.88 -31.32 13.91
C ALA A 253 11.14 -32.15 13.60
N ASP A 254 12.03 -31.62 12.76
CA ASP A 254 13.30 -32.25 12.39
C ASP A 254 14.25 -32.30 13.60
N GLU A 255 14.37 -31.22 14.37
CA GLU A 255 15.15 -31.16 15.62
C GLU A 255 14.69 -32.23 16.63
N ALA A 256 13.38 -32.35 16.85
CA ALA A 256 12.83 -33.35 17.76
C ALA A 256 13.06 -34.79 17.25
N GLU A 257 13.05 -35.02 15.94
CA GLU A 257 13.39 -36.34 15.37
C GLU A 257 14.88 -36.68 15.58
N VAL A 258 15.75 -35.71 15.34
CA VAL A 258 17.21 -35.86 15.55
C VAL A 258 17.51 -36.10 17.03
N GLU A 259 16.88 -35.36 17.94
CA GLU A 259 17.06 -35.53 19.38
C GLU A 259 16.60 -36.93 19.83
N VAL A 260 15.43 -37.37 19.40
CA VAL A 260 14.92 -38.72 19.70
C VAL A 260 15.85 -39.80 19.16
N LYS A 261 16.31 -39.67 17.92
CA LYS A 261 17.23 -40.64 17.31
C LYS A 261 18.56 -40.70 18.07
N SER A 262 19.15 -39.54 18.39
CA SER A 262 20.38 -39.42 19.16
C SER A 262 20.23 -40.01 20.57
N ALA A 263 19.12 -39.71 21.25
CA ALA A 263 18.82 -40.30 22.56
C ALA A 263 18.71 -41.82 22.48
N LEU A 264 17.94 -42.37 21.53
CA LEU A 264 17.79 -43.82 21.35
C LEU A 264 19.12 -44.52 21.00
N ASP A 265 19.96 -43.87 20.20
CA ASP A 265 21.25 -44.42 19.79
C ASP A 265 22.27 -44.35 20.95
N SER A 266 22.30 -43.27 21.74
CA SER A 266 23.16 -43.13 22.94
C SER A 266 22.79 -44.08 24.08
N LEU A 267 21.50 -44.38 24.26
CA LEU A 267 21.00 -45.38 25.19
C LEU A 267 21.22 -46.82 24.67
N GLY A 268 21.66 -46.98 23.42
CA GLY A 268 21.90 -48.28 22.79
C GLY A 268 20.65 -49.15 22.70
N VAL A 269 19.45 -48.56 22.84
CA VAL A 269 18.20 -49.30 23.05
C VAL A 269 17.94 -50.25 21.88
N LYS A 270 18.13 -49.79 20.63
CA LYS A 270 17.87 -50.60 19.44
C LYS A 270 18.76 -51.85 19.37
N ALA A 271 20.05 -51.73 19.71
CA ALA A 271 20.98 -52.85 19.72
C ALA A 271 20.80 -53.76 20.96
N GLY A 272 20.46 -53.17 22.10
CA GLY A 272 20.22 -53.88 23.36
C GLY A 272 18.93 -54.71 23.33
N LEU A 273 17.84 -54.16 22.79
CA LEU A 273 16.53 -54.81 22.77
C LEU A 273 16.53 -56.11 21.96
N VAL A 274 17.24 -56.13 20.82
CA VAL A 274 17.44 -57.34 20.02
C VAL A 274 18.18 -58.42 20.81
N ARG A 275 19.18 -58.02 21.61
CA ARG A 275 19.95 -58.96 22.46
C ARG A 275 19.14 -59.47 23.64
N PHE A 276 18.41 -58.60 24.34
CA PHE A 276 17.58 -58.98 25.49
C PHE A 276 16.35 -59.81 25.08
N ARG A 277 15.79 -59.56 23.90
CA ARG A 277 14.76 -60.42 23.29
C ARG A 277 15.30 -61.83 23.03
N ALA A 278 16.50 -61.95 22.46
CA ALA A 278 17.13 -63.26 22.21
C ALA A 278 17.42 -64.04 23.51
N ILE A 279 17.74 -63.33 24.61
CA ILE A 279 17.92 -63.91 25.95
C ILE A 279 16.58 -64.36 26.56
N ALA A 280 15.52 -63.54 26.41
CA ALA A 280 14.18 -63.84 26.93
C ALA A 280 13.51 -65.03 26.21
N GLU A 281 13.75 -65.19 24.90
CA GLU A 281 13.20 -66.30 24.10
C GLU A 281 14.02 -67.60 24.20
N GLY A 282 15.10 -67.63 24.98
CA GLY A 282 15.87 -68.84 25.26
C GLY A 282 16.70 -69.40 24.09
N ASN A 283 16.98 -68.57 23.08
CA ASN A 283 17.78 -68.98 21.92
C ASN A 283 19.24 -68.54 22.08
N VAL A 284 19.99 -69.24 22.94
CA VAL A 284 21.46 -69.24 22.90
C VAL A 284 21.88 -70.33 21.91
N GLY A 285 21.90 -69.98 20.63
CA GLY A 285 22.22 -70.93 19.57
C GLY A 285 22.45 -70.20 18.26
N GLY A 286 23.72 -69.97 17.94
CA GLY A 286 24.15 -69.22 16.78
C GLY A 286 23.59 -69.76 15.47
N GLN A 287 22.90 -68.90 14.75
CA GLN A 287 23.15 -68.72 13.33
C GLN A 287 23.33 -67.22 13.13
N VAL A 288 24.52 -66.82 12.69
CA VAL A 288 24.74 -65.49 12.12
C VAL A 288 23.96 -65.47 10.80
N GLU A 289 22.64 -65.31 10.89
CA GLU A 289 21.84 -64.84 9.78
C GLU A 289 22.03 -63.34 9.67
N ILE A 290 22.09 -62.87 8.43
CA ILE A 290 22.17 -61.45 8.08
C ILE A 290 21.10 -60.71 8.90
N PRO A 291 21.47 -59.63 9.63
CA PRO A 291 20.51 -58.84 10.40
C PRO A 291 19.29 -58.51 9.55
N VAL A 292 18.09 -58.69 10.11
CA VAL A 292 16.81 -58.49 9.39
C VAL A 292 16.74 -57.10 8.74
N ASP A 293 17.38 -56.10 9.36
CA ASP A 293 17.52 -54.75 8.81
C ASP A 293 18.34 -54.71 7.51
N VAL A 294 19.43 -55.47 7.40
CA VAL A 294 20.26 -55.55 6.19
C VAL A 294 19.52 -56.31 5.08
N ARG A 295 18.74 -57.34 5.43
CA ARG A 295 17.87 -58.04 4.47
C ARG A 295 16.78 -57.10 3.93
N ARG A 296 16.17 -56.31 4.81
CA ARG A 296 15.18 -55.29 4.44
C ARG A 296 15.80 -54.18 3.59
N TRP A 297 16.98 -53.67 3.94
CA TRP A 297 17.68 -52.67 3.11
C TRP A 297 18.04 -53.22 1.74
N ARG A 298 18.46 -54.49 1.65
CA ARG A 298 18.70 -55.15 0.37
C ARG A 298 17.42 -55.19 -0.46
N GLU A 299 16.30 -55.62 0.10
CA GLU A 299 15.01 -55.68 -0.61
C GLU A 299 14.55 -54.29 -1.06
N ASP A 300 14.58 -53.31 -0.15
CA ASP A 300 14.17 -51.92 -0.42
C ASP A 300 15.07 -51.27 -1.49
N ILE A 301 16.40 -51.40 -1.38
CA ILE A 301 17.37 -50.87 -2.36
C ILE A 301 17.23 -51.58 -3.71
N THR A 302 16.99 -52.90 -3.72
CA THR A 302 16.77 -53.66 -4.97
C THR A 302 15.53 -53.16 -5.69
N VAL A 303 14.43 -52.91 -4.98
CA VAL A 303 13.19 -52.37 -5.56
C VAL A 303 13.41 -50.95 -6.09
N MET A 304 14.16 -50.11 -5.36
CA MET A 304 14.45 -48.76 -5.80
C MET A 304 15.37 -48.72 -7.02
N GLU A 305 16.46 -49.50 -7.04
CA GLU A 305 17.40 -49.56 -8.16
C GLU A 305 16.78 -50.17 -9.42
N GLN A 306 15.84 -51.12 -9.27
CA GLN A 306 15.07 -51.66 -10.41
C GLN A 306 14.09 -50.65 -11.00
N ARG A 307 13.58 -49.73 -10.18
CA ARG A 307 12.59 -48.74 -10.61
C ARG A 307 13.27 -47.51 -11.21
N GLU A 308 14.28 -46.98 -10.52
CA GLU A 308 15.01 -45.77 -10.87
C GLU A 308 16.48 -45.96 -10.50
N PRO A 309 17.31 -46.51 -11.41
CA PRO A 309 18.72 -46.71 -11.12
C PRO A 309 19.41 -45.35 -10.95
N VAL A 310 20.28 -45.25 -9.94
CA VAL A 310 20.99 -44.00 -9.64
C VAL A 310 21.82 -43.53 -10.83
N GLU A 311 22.44 -44.46 -11.57
CA GLU A 311 23.16 -44.15 -12.81
C GLU A 311 22.25 -43.55 -13.90
N GLY A 312 20.98 -43.98 -13.96
CA GLY A 312 19.98 -43.43 -14.87
C GLY A 312 19.59 -42.00 -14.50
N LEU A 313 19.41 -41.71 -13.20
CA LEU A 313 19.15 -40.36 -12.71
C LEU A 313 20.35 -39.43 -12.93
N MET A 314 21.58 -39.93 -12.77
CA MET A 314 22.79 -39.17 -13.10
C MET A 314 22.92 -38.89 -14.59
N ALA A 315 22.57 -39.85 -15.45
CA ALA A 315 22.55 -39.64 -16.89
C ALA A 315 21.50 -38.60 -17.30
N GLU A 316 20.32 -38.63 -16.67
CA GLU A 316 19.28 -37.63 -16.90
C GLU A 316 19.69 -36.23 -16.40
N LEU A 317 20.31 -36.14 -15.22
CA LEU A 317 20.84 -34.88 -14.70
C LEU A 317 21.87 -34.27 -15.66
N ASN A 318 22.81 -35.08 -16.18
CA ASN A 318 23.78 -34.63 -17.17
C ASN A 318 23.12 -34.16 -18.48
N ARG A 319 22.05 -34.84 -18.93
CA ARG A 319 21.26 -34.43 -20.09
C ARG A 319 20.58 -33.08 -19.86
N LEU A 320 19.96 -32.88 -18.70
CA LEU A 320 19.31 -31.61 -18.34
C LEU A 320 20.32 -30.47 -18.25
N LYS A 321 21.47 -30.72 -17.63
CA LYS A 321 22.58 -29.76 -17.55
C LYS A 321 23.07 -29.36 -18.94
N ALA A 322 23.28 -30.32 -19.84
CA ALA A 322 23.70 -30.06 -21.22
C ALA A 322 22.65 -29.22 -21.98
N ASN A 323 21.36 -29.47 -21.77
CA ASN A 323 20.29 -28.67 -22.38
C ASN A 323 20.32 -27.22 -21.88
N VAL A 324 20.41 -27.01 -20.57
CA VAL A 324 20.49 -25.65 -19.98
C VAL A 324 21.73 -24.92 -20.47
N GLN A 325 22.88 -25.59 -20.52
CA GLN A 325 24.11 -25.01 -21.05
C GLN A 325 23.96 -24.59 -22.52
N GLN A 326 23.37 -25.46 -23.35
CA GLN A 326 23.12 -25.18 -24.76
C GLN A 326 22.18 -24.00 -24.97
N GLU A 327 21.14 -23.85 -24.13
CA GLU A 327 20.22 -22.71 -24.16
C GLU A 327 20.93 -21.40 -23.79
N LEU A 328 21.72 -21.40 -22.71
CA LEU A 328 22.50 -20.22 -22.31
C LEU A 328 23.52 -19.80 -23.38
N GLU A 329 24.20 -20.77 -24.00
CA GLU A 329 25.13 -20.52 -25.10
C GLU A 329 24.41 -19.96 -26.33
N ASN A 330 23.22 -20.44 -26.65
CA ASN A 330 22.40 -19.91 -27.74
C ASN A 330 21.99 -18.45 -27.49
N VAL A 331 21.49 -18.14 -26.28
CA VAL A 331 21.13 -16.77 -25.89
C VAL A 331 22.35 -15.84 -25.93
N SER A 332 23.51 -16.30 -25.43
CA SER A 332 24.76 -15.53 -25.53
C SER A 332 25.15 -15.24 -26.97
N ARG A 333 25.03 -16.25 -27.85
CA ARG A 333 25.35 -16.10 -29.27
C ARG A 333 24.42 -15.11 -29.96
N GLU A 334 23.12 -15.16 -29.70
CA GLU A 334 22.15 -14.23 -30.27
C GLU A 334 22.43 -12.78 -29.86
N LEU A 335 22.76 -12.55 -28.58
CA LEU A 335 23.14 -11.23 -28.07
C LEU A 335 24.43 -10.69 -28.71
N ASP A 336 25.39 -11.56 -29.01
CA ASP A 336 26.63 -11.18 -29.66
C ASP A 336 26.46 -10.94 -31.16
N VAL A 337 25.58 -11.69 -31.83
CA VAL A 337 25.20 -11.46 -33.24
C VAL A 337 24.53 -10.10 -33.37
N GLU A 338 23.49 -9.82 -32.57
CA GLU A 338 22.80 -8.53 -32.56
C GLU A 338 23.75 -7.37 -32.26
N SER A 339 24.69 -7.56 -31.32
CA SER A 339 25.70 -6.54 -31.02
C SER A 339 26.61 -6.26 -32.22
N ARG A 340 27.04 -7.30 -32.94
CA ARG A 340 27.90 -7.16 -34.12
C ARG A 340 27.14 -6.53 -35.29
N GLU A 341 25.89 -6.92 -35.51
CA GLU A 341 25.06 -6.36 -36.58
C GLU A 341 24.76 -4.89 -36.34
N CYS A 342 24.44 -4.50 -35.11
CA CYS A 342 24.24 -3.10 -34.74
C CYS A 342 25.50 -2.26 -35.01
N GLU A 343 26.69 -2.72 -34.62
CA GLU A 343 27.95 -2.02 -34.89
C GLU A 343 28.30 -1.99 -36.37
N ALA A 344 28.05 -3.08 -37.11
CA ALA A 344 28.26 -3.12 -38.55
C ALA A 344 27.36 -2.11 -39.29
N MET A 345 26.09 -1.98 -38.88
CA MET A 345 25.16 -1.02 -39.47
C MET A 345 25.48 0.43 -39.09
N ARG A 346 25.97 0.67 -37.86
CA ARG A 346 26.51 1.99 -37.47
C ARG A 346 27.66 2.42 -38.35
N VAL A 347 28.64 1.53 -38.59
CA VAL A 347 29.78 1.84 -39.46
C VAL A 347 29.34 2.06 -40.90
N LYS A 348 28.35 1.29 -41.39
CA LYS A 348 27.87 1.37 -42.77
C LYS A 348 27.04 2.63 -43.07
N TYR A 349 26.22 3.06 -42.12
CA TYR A 349 25.22 4.12 -42.34
C TYR A 349 25.52 5.41 -41.58
N ASP A 350 26.47 5.40 -40.63
CA ASP A 350 26.96 6.55 -39.87
C ASP A 350 25.80 7.47 -39.41
N HIS A 351 25.72 8.71 -39.93
CA HIS A 351 24.66 9.67 -39.60
C HIS A 351 23.22 9.25 -39.95
N LEU A 352 23.01 8.21 -40.77
CA LEU A 352 21.69 7.66 -41.09
C LEU A 352 21.21 6.63 -40.05
N TRP A 353 22.08 6.19 -39.13
CA TRP A 353 21.74 5.22 -38.08
C TRP A 353 21.47 5.90 -36.74
N THR A 354 20.20 6.16 -36.44
CA THR A 354 19.77 6.91 -35.24
C THR A 354 19.45 6.04 -34.02
N GLN A 355 19.48 4.71 -34.15
CA GLN A 355 19.22 3.79 -33.04
C GLN A 355 20.31 3.89 -31.96
N ALA A 356 19.97 3.65 -30.69
CA ALA A 356 20.94 3.59 -29.58
C ALA A 356 21.78 2.29 -29.60
N PRO A 357 22.99 2.26 -28.99
CA PRO A 357 23.85 1.07 -29.02
C PRO A 357 23.16 -0.12 -28.35
N SER A 358 23.19 -1.29 -29.01
CA SER A 358 22.57 -2.52 -28.51
C SER A 358 23.19 -2.97 -27.18
N ALA A 359 24.47 -2.67 -26.93
CA ALA A 359 25.14 -2.94 -25.66
C ALA A 359 24.44 -2.28 -24.45
N THR A 360 23.84 -1.10 -24.61
CA THR A 360 23.13 -0.41 -23.52
C THR A 360 21.78 -1.06 -23.25
N LEU A 361 21.05 -1.45 -24.30
CA LEU A 361 19.72 -2.06 -24.20
C LEU A 361 19.79 -3.52 -23.69
N THR A 362 20.86 -4.24 -24.03
CA THR A 362 21.06 -5.65 -23.63
C THR A 362 21.75 -5.80 -22.28
N LYS A 363 22.06 -4.70 -21.57
CA LYS A 363 22.82 -4.72 -20.32
C LYS A 363 22.15 -5.58 -19.23
N SER A 364 20.84 -5.46 -19.04
CA SER A 364 20.10 -6.27 -18.06
C SER A 364 20.15 -7.75 -18.41
N ILE A 365 19.87 -8.09 -19.68
CA ILE A 365 19.88 -9.47 -20.17
C ILE A 365 21.27 -10.10 -20.01
N ARG A 366 22.35 -9.35 -20.28
CA ARG A 366 23.72 -9.84 -20.04
C ARG A 366 24.04 -10.03 -18.55
N GLN A 367 23.46 -9.21 -17.67
CA GLN A 367 23.59 -9.40 -16.23
C GLN A 367 22.84 -10.65 -15.75
N ASP A 368 21.63 -10.87 -16.24
CA ASP A 368 20.83 -12.06 -15.95
C ASP A 368 21.53 -13.33 -16.46
N LEU A 369 22.06 -13.28 -17.69
CA LEU A 369 22.85 -14.35 -18.29
C LEU A 369 24.06 -14.71 -17.42
N LYS A 370 24.79 -13.71 -16.91
CA LYS A 370 25.91 -13.93 -15.98
C LYS A 370 25.45 -14.58 -14.67
N SER A 371 24.30 -14.17 -14.13
CA SER A 371 23.71 -14.79 -12.94
C SER A 371 23.35 -16.26 -13.19
N HIS A 372 22.75 -16.58 -14.34
CA HIS A 372 22.40 -17.95 -14.71
C HIS A 372 23.64 -18.83 -14.91
N TYR A 373 24.71 -18.32 -15.54
CA TYR A 373 25.98 -19.04 -15.63
C TYR A 373 26.57 -19.31 -14.23
N SER A 374 26.58 -18.31 -13.35
CA SER A 374 27.06 -18.51 -11.97
C SER A 374 26.22 -19.55 -11.20
N ALA A 375 24.91 -19.60 -11.43
CA ALA A 375 24.04 -20.61 -10.82
C ALA A 375 24.30 -22.00 -11.40
N LEU A 376 24.54 -22.11 -12.71
CA LEU A 376 24.90 -23.36 -13.38
C LEU A 376 26.25 -23.89 -12.88
N ASP A 377 27.24 -23.02 -12.67
CA ASP A 377 28.55 -23.39 -12.11
C ASP A 377 28.41 -23.89 -10.66
N ALA A 378 27.61 -23.20 -9.84
CA ALA A 378 27.32 -23.63 -8.47
C ALA A 378 26.58 -24.98 -8.43
N ALA A 379 25.59 -25.17 -9.31
CA ALA A 379 24.91 -26.45 -9.47
C ALA A 379 25.88 -27.56 -9.91
N SER A 380 26.77 -27.28 -10.88
CA SER A 380 27.80 -28.22 -11.32
C SER A 380 28.75 -28.64 -10.19
N ALA A 381 29.08 -27.73 -9.27
CA ALA A 381 29.89 -28.07 -8.10
C ALA A 381 29.14 -28.99 -7.12
N SER A 382 27.84 -28.76 -6.94
CA SER A 382 26.97 -29.65 -6.14
C SER A 382 26.84 -31.03 -6.79
N ASP A 383 26.64 -31.10 -8.11
CA ASP A 383 26.57 -32.35 -8.85
C ASP A 383 27.85 -33.17 -8.67
N GLN A 384 29.03 -32.52 -8.71
CA GLN A 384 30.31 -33.18 -8.48
C GLN A 384 30.43 -33.76 -7.07
N GLN A 385 29.89 -33.09 -6.05
CA GLN A 385 29.85 -33.64 -4.69
C GLN A 385 28.98 -34.89 -4.62
N VAL A 386 27.82 -34.88 -5.29
CA VAL A 386 26.93 -36.05 -5.37
C VAL A 386 27.60 -37.21 -6.10
N VAL A 387 28.30 -36.95 -7.20
CA VAL A 387 29.07 -37.98 -7.94
C VAL A 387 30.19 -38.55 -7.07
N THR A 388 30.94 -37.71 -6.37
CA THR A 388 32.01 -38.16 -5.46
C THR A 388 31.45 -39.03 -4.32
N LEU A 389 30.31 -38.62 -3.75
CA LEU A 389 29.63 -39.40 -2.72
C LEU A 389 29.14 -40.74 -3.27
N TRP A 390 28.55 -40.75 -4.46
CA TRP A 390 28.13 -41.97 -5.13
C TRP A 390 29.30 -42.90 -5.41
N ASP A 391 30.40 -42.40 -5.98
CA ASP A 391 31.59 -43.22 -6.27
C ASP A 391 32.17 -43.86 -5.00
N SER A 392 32.08 -43.18 -3.85
CA SER A 392 32.50 -43.75 -2.56
C SER A 392 31.61 -44.88 -2.04
N VAL A 393 30.31 -44.87 -2.37
CA VAL A 393 29.32 -45.81 -1.83
C VAL A 393 28.89 -46.87 -2.87
N LYS A 394 29.16 -46.64 -4.16
CA LYS A 394 28.75 -47.49 -5.28
C LYS A 394 29.27 -48.93 -5.15
N GLU A 395 30.51 -49.10 -4.73
CA GLU A 395 31.09 -50.44 -4.53
C GLU A 395 30.41 -51.19 -3.38
N GLU A 396 30.04 -50.48 -2.30
CA GLU A 396 29.35 -51.06 -1.13
C GLU A 396 27.88 -51.40 -1.44
N ILE A 397 27.18 -50.55 -2.20
CA ILE A 397 25.82 -50.83 -2.67
C ILE A 397 25.83 -51.98 -3.69
N GLY A 398 26.82 -52.00 -4.59
CA GLY A 398 27.01 -53.10 -5.53
C GLY A 398 27.28 -54.43 -4.82
N LEU A 399 28.07 -54.40 -3.74
CA LEU A 399 28.27 -55.55 -2.87
C LEU A 399 26.95 -55.98 -2.23
N LEU A 400 26.17 -55.05 -1.66
CA LEU A 400 24.87 -55.34 -1.01
C LEU A 400 23.82 -55.95 -1.96
N LEU A 401 23.87 -55.59 -3.24
CA LEU A 401 22.99 -56.12 -4.29
C LEU A 401 23.44 -57.49 -4.81
N SER A 402 24.71 -57.86 -4.61
CA SER A 402 25.25 -59.13 -5.10
C SER A 402 24.72 -60.33 -4.28
N PRO A 403 24.61 -61.52 -4.88
CA PRO A 403 24.26 -62.73 -4.13
C PRO A 403 25.36 -63.21 -3.16
N GLU A 404 26.53 -62.58 -3.17
CA GLU A 404 27.72 -62.97 -2.41
C GLU A 404 27.83 -62.25 -1.04
N VAL A 405 26.88 -61.35 -0.72
CA VAL A 405 26.78 -60.67 0.59
C VAL A 405 26.82 -61.66 1.73
N GLU A 406 26.15 -62.81 1.57
CA GLU A 406 26.07 -63.83 2.62
C GLU A 406 27.44 -64.48 2.90
N ASP A 407 28.26 -64.64 1.86
CA ASP A 407 29.59 -65.25 1.95
C ASP A 407 30.63 -64.26 2.47
N VAL A 408 30.53 -62.98 2.09
CA VAL A 408 31.40 -61.90 2.58
C VAL A 408 31.11 -61.54 4.04
N PHE A 409 29.83 -61.57 4.46
CA PHE A 409 29.47 -61.44 5.88
C PHE A 409 30.00 -62.62 6.69
N ARG A 410 29.83 -63.87 6.21
CA ARG A 410 30.40 -65.06 6.87
C ARG A 410 31.92 -64.97 7.02
N ALA A 411 32.63 -64.65 5.93
CA ALA A 411 34.09 -64.53 5.93
C ALA A 411 34.62 -63.40 6.84
N SER A 412 33.86 -62.29 6.98
CA SER A 412 34.22 -61.20 7.88
C SER A 412 33.98 -61.55 9.35
N THR A 413 32.91 -62.28 9.67
CA THR A 413 32.68 -62.80 11.02
C THR A 413 33.66 -63.91 11.42
N GLU A 414 34.11 -64.74 10.47
CA GLU A 414 35.14 -65.76 10.74
C GLU A 414 36.52 -65.13 11.02
N LYS A 415 36.86 -64.01 10.36
CA LYS A 415 38.09 -63.25 10.66
C LYS A 415 38.02 -62.39 11.93
N ALA A 416 36.83 -61.87 12.28
CA ALA A 416 36.63 -61.06 13.48
C ALA A 416 36.41 -61.89 14.76
N GLY A 417 36.17 -63.20 14.64
CA GLY A 417 35.96 -64.13 15.75
C GLY A 417 37.15 -64.39 16.68
N ALA A 418 38.25 -63.62 16.57
CA ALA A 418 39.44 -63.77 17.42
C ALA A 418 39.73 -62.54 18.31
N GLY A 419 38.82 -61.58 18.43
CA GLY A 419 39.10 -60.37 19.20
C GLY A 419 37.88 -59.61 19.69
N SER A 420 37.22 -60.14 20.73
CA SER A 420 36.57 -59.38 21.81
C SER A 420 35.75 -60.35 22.67
N GLU A 421 36.44 -61.18 23.45
CA GLU A 421 35.86 -61.73 24.68
C GLU A 421 35.71 -60.56 25.66
N ASN A 422 34.60 -59.82 25.54
CA ASN A 422 34.23 -58.82 26.54
C ASN A 422 33.66 -59.56 27.77
N LEU A 423 34.48 -59.55 28.83
CA LEU A 423 34.17 -59.95 30.21
C LEU A 423 32.83 -59.36 30.67
N LEU A 424 31.77 -60.14 30.54
CA LEU A 424 30.56 -60.12 31.38
C LEU A 424 29.84 -61.46 31.16
N ASP A 425 30.62 -62.54 31.25
CA ASP A 425 30.09 -63.88 31.43
C ASP A 425 29.56 -63.92 32.88
N LEU A 426 28.28 -63.60 33.03
CA LEU A 426 27.58 -63.70 34.30
C LEU A 426 27.53 -65.19 34.64
N ASP A 427 28.33 -65.57 35.63
CA ASP A 427 28.52 -66.92 36.17
C ASP A 427 27.18 -67.67 36.30
N VAL A 428 26.89 -68.56 35.34
CA VAL A 428 25.69 -69.41 35.27
C VAL A 428 25.84 -70.55 36.27
N THR A 429 25.79 -70.23 37.56
CA THR A 429 25.79 -71.21 38.65
C THR A 429 24.79 -70.83 39.74
N SER A 430 23.50 -70.65 39.39
CA SER A 430 22.37 -70.62 40.35
C SER A 430 21.01 -70.87 39.65
N GLU A 431 20.73 -72.13 39.29
CA GLU A 431 19.53 -72.60 38.54
C GLU A 431 18.15 -72.42 39.25
N THR A 432 17.98 -71.47 40.17
CA THR A 432 16.67 -71.16 40.77
C THR A 432 16.34 -69.66 40.84
N LYS A 433 17.21 -68.78 40.34
CA LYS A 433 16.92 -67.35 40.14
C LYS A 433 16.71 -66.94 38.67
N ASP A 434 17.16 -67.78 37.73
CA ASP A 434 17.14 -67.47 36.30
C ASP A 434 15.73 -67.36 35.71
N GLU A 435 14.75 -68.10 36.20
CA GLU A 435 13.39 -68.05 35.63
C GLU A 435 12.66 -66.76 36.01
N ASP A 436 12.79 -66.32 37.27
CA ASP A 436 12.23 -65.06 37.75
C ASP A 436 12.94 -63.85 37.12
N GLU A 437 14.27 -63.91 36.97
CA GLU A 437 15.05 -62.87 36.29
C GLU A 437 14.74 -62.81 34.78
N ARG A 438 14.50 -63.94 34.11
CA ARG A 438 14.04 -63.99 32.71
C ARG A 438 12.64 -63.41 32.54
N ILE A 439 11.70 -63.73 33.45
CA ILE A 439 10.36 -63.16 33.44
C ILE A 439 10.41 -61.64 33.67
N GLN A 440 11.29 -61.18 34.56
CA GLN A 440 11.49 -59.75 34.81
C GLN A 440 12.13 -59.03 33.62
N ILE A 441 13.12 -59.64 32.96
CA ILE A 441 13.73 -59.12 31.73
C ILE A 441 12.69 -59.07 30.60
N ALA A 442 11.86 -60.10 30.44
CA ALA A 442 10.78 -60.11 29.44
C ALA A 442 9.76 -58.97 29.69
N GLN A 443 9.34 -58.76 30.95
CA GLN A 443 8.44 -57.64 31.29
C GLN A 443 9.05 -56.26 31.03
N LEU A 444 10.35 -56.10 31.27
CA LEU A 444 11.07 -54.85 30.98
C LEU A 444 11.24 -54.64 29.47
N VAL A 445 11.52 -55.71 28.70
CA VAL A 445 11.59 -55.70 27.23
C VAL A 445 10.24 -55.30 26.64
N ASP A 446 9.15 -55.94 27.05
CA ASP A 446 7.78 -55.59 26.63
C ASP A 446 7.44 -54.12 26.96
N GLY A 447 7.84 -53.66 28.16
CA GLY A 447 7.64 -52.27 28.57
C GLY A 447 8.45 -51.25 27.74
N ILE A 448 9.62 -51.63 27.23
CA ILE A 448 10.43 -50.79 26.33
C ILE A 448 9.85 -50.84 24.91
N GLU A 449 9.42 -52.00 24.41
CA GLU A 449 8.76 -52.14 23.11
C GLU A 449 7.47 -51.31 23.04
N GLU A 450 6.66 -51.32 24.10
CA GLU A 450 5.44 -50.50 24.16
C GLU A 450 5.77 -48.99 24.08
N ARG A 451 6.83 -48.55 24.79
CA ARG A 451 7.28 -47.15 24.77
C ARG A 451 7.85 -46.74 23.41
N LEU A 452 8.62 -47.61 22.76
CA LEU A 452 9.10 -47.39 21.39
C LEU A 452 7.95 -47.34 20.39
N GLY A 453 6.96 -48.23 20.55
CA GLY A 453 5.74 -48.22 19.73
C GLY A 453 4.94 -46.93 19.87
N ARG A 454 4.83 -46.39 21.09
CA ARG A 454 4.22 -45.06 21.33
C ARG A 454 5.03 -43.93 20.68
N LEU A 455 6.36 -43.99 20.78
CA LEU A 455 7.23 -42.97 20.19
C LEU A 455 7.18 -42.96 18.65
N ASN A 456 7.10 -44.13 18.01
CA ASN A 456 6.86 -44.25 16.57
C ASN A 456 5.48 -43.73 16.15
N LYS A 457 4.44 -43.92 16.97
CA LYS A 457 3.11 -43.34 16.72
C LYS A 457 3.15 -41.81 16.77
N ILE A 458 3.84 -41.24 17.76
CA ILE A 458 4.03 -39.78 17.87
C ILE A 458 4.76 -39.22 16.65
N ALA A 459 5.82 -39.89 16.18
CA ALA A 459 6.54 -39.48 14.98
C ALA A 459 5.64 -39.50 13.73
N ARG A 460 4.78 -40.53 13.60
CA ARG A 460 3.80 -40.62 12.51
C ARG A 460 2.74 -39.53 12.59
N GLU A 461 2.15 -39.30 13.76
CA GLU A 461 1.17 -38.23 13.98
C GLU A 461 1.76 -36.84 13.67
N ARG A 462 3.01 -36.58 14.09
CA ARG A 462 3.70 -35.33 13.77
C ARG A 462 3.86 -35.12 12.27
N ASN A 463 4.22 -36.16 11.52
CA ASN A 463 4.35 -36.09 10.06
C ASN A 463 3.00 -35.85 9.35
N GLU A 464 1.92 -36.47 9.84
CA GLU A 464 0.57 -36.23 9.32
C GLU A 464 0.12 -34.78 9.61
N VAL A 465 0.31 -34.27 10.82
CA VAL A 465 -0.03 -32.88 11.19
C VAL A 465 0.81 -31.86 10.40
N LEU A 466 2.09 -32.13 10.17
CA LEU A 466 2.96 -31.26 9.39
C LEU A 466 2.56 -31.24 7.90
N LYS A 467 2.10 -32.37 7.37
CA LYS A 467 1.51 -32.43 6.02
C LYS A 467 0.23 -31.61 5.94
N ASP A 468 -0.68 -31.76 6.91
CA ASP A 468 -1.91 -30.96 6.98
C ASP A 468 -1.63 -29.45 7.09
N LEU A 469 -0.59 -29.08 7.86
CA LEU A 469 -0.15 -27.70 7.97
C LEU A 469 0.35 -27.17 6.62
N LYS A 470 1.16 -27.94 5.89
CA LYS A 470 1.64 -27.58 4.55
C LYS A 470 0.50 -27.45 3.54
N GLU A 471 -0.50 -28.34 3.58
CA GLU A 471 -1.67 -28.29 2.68
C GLU A 471 -2.58 -27.10 2.95
N LYS A 472 -2.81 -26.73 4.23
CA LYS A 472 -3.55 -25.52 4.59
C LYS A 472 -2.78 -24.23 4.31
N VAL A 473 -1.45 -24.35 4.22
CA VAL A 473 -0.55 -23.23 3.97
C VAL A 473 -0.24 -23.01 2.49
N SER A 474 -0.37 -24.03 1.65
CA SER A 474 -0.47 -23.83 0.21
C SER A 474 -1.75 -23.11 -0.19
#